data_AF-S4W802-F1
#
_entry.id   AF-S4W802-F1
#
_cell.length_a   1.000
_cell.length_b   1.000
_cell.length_c   1.000
_cell.angle_alpha   90.00
_cell.angle_beta   90.00
_cell.angle_gamma   90.00
#
_symmetry.space_group_name_H-M   'P 1'
#
loop_
_entity.id
_entity.type
_entity.pdbx_description
1 polymer ?
#
loop_
_entity_poly.entity_id
_entity_poly.type
_entity_poly.pdbx_seq_one_letter_code
_entity_poly.pdbx_strand_id
1 'polypeptide(L)' 'DCHTSHIAVKFAELVTKIDRRSGKELEKEPKFLKNGDAGMVKMIPTKPMVVETFSEYPPLGRFAVRDMR' A
#
# COMPACT_ATOMS: atom_id res chain seq x y z
N ASP A 1 5.31 -8.11 -2.44
CA ASP A 1 5.38 -9.37 -1.67
C ASP A 1 4.21 -9.49 -0.73
N CYS A 2 3.30 -10.41 -1.04
CA CYS A 2 2.22 -10.82 -0.16
C CYS A 2 2.44 -12.29 0.19
N HIS A 3 2.70 -12.60 1.46
CA HIS A 3 3.03 -13.94 1.91
C HIS A 3 4.19 -14.59 1.11
N THR A 4 3.94 -15.64 0.34
CA THR A 4 4.91 -16.31 -0.55
C THR A 4 4.90 -15.78 -1.98
N SER A 5 3.97 -14.88 -2.33
CA SER A 5 3.78 -14.37 -3.68
C SER A 5 4.60 -13.10 -3.93
N HIS A 6 5.45 -13.17 -4.95
CA HIS A 6 6.29 -12.07 -5.43
C HIS A 6 5.80 -11.62 -6.82
N ILE A 7 5.02 -10.55 -6.86
CA ILE A 7 4.38 -10.04 -8.08
C ILE A 7 4.61 -8.53 -8.17
N ALA A 8 4.87 -8.06 -9.40
CA ALA A 8 4.99 -6.63 -9.68
C ALA A 8 3.63 -5.95 -9.56
N VAL A 9 3.61 -4.80 -8.89
CA VAL A 9 2.42 -3.98 -8.66
C VAL A 9 2.67 -2.58 -9.20
N LYS A 10 1.66 -2.01 -9.86
CA LYS A 10 1.67 -0.61 -10.31
C LYS A 10 0.93 0.25 -9.29
N PHE A 11 1.52 1.38 -8.93
CA PHE A 11 0.84 2.42 -8.16
C PHE A 11 -0.12 3.15 -9.09
N ALA A 12 -1.42 3.07 -8.83
CA ALA A 12 -2.44 3.73 -9.65
C ALA A 12 -2.67 5.16 -9.16
N GLU A 13 -3.05 5.31 -7.89
CA GLU A 13 -3.47 6.59 -7.31
C GLU A 13 -2.99 6.69 -5.85
N LEU A 14 -2.52 7.87 -5.47
CA LEU A 14 -2.28 8.23 -4.07
C LEU A 14 -3.56 8.89 -3.55
N VAL A 15 -4.29 8.22 -2.66
CA VAL A 15 -5.64 8.63 -2.26
C VAL A 15 -5.56 9.71 -1.19
N THR A 16 -4.82 9.44 -0.11
CA THR A 16 -4.65 10.38 1.00
C THR A 16 -3.28 10.23 1.64
N LYS A 17 -2.75 11.35 2.12
CA LYS A 17 -1.63 11.38 3.06
C LYS A 17 -2.17 11.39 4.49
N ILE A 18 -1.64 10.53 5.34
CA ILE A 18 -2.08 10.35 6.72
C ILE A 18 -0.89 10.58 7.65
N ASP A 19 -1.14 11.21 8.80
CA ASP A 19 -0.14 11.27 9.86
C ASP A 19 0.04 9.89 10.50
N ARG A 20 1.28 9.37 10.46
CA ARG A 20 1.65 8.05 10.99
C ARG A 20 1.32 7.87 12.48
N ARG A 21 1.26 8.95 13.26
CA ARG A 21 1.02 8.89 14.71
C ARG A 21 -0.45 9.05 15.07
N SER A 22 -1.11 10.08 14.51
CA SER A 22 -2.50 10.39 14.87
C SER A 22 -3.53 9.69 13.99
N GLY A 23 -3.13 9.13 12.84
CA GLY A 23 -4.06 8.52 11.88
C GLY A 23 -4.98 9.52 11.18
N LYS A 24 -4.75 10.83 11.36
CA LYS A 24 -5.55 11.89 10.72
C LYS A 24 -5.09 12.12 9.29
N GLU A 25 -6.05 12.36 8.40
CA GLU A 25 -5.78 12.80 7.04
C GLU A 25 -5.14 14.20 7.07
N LEU A 26 -3.99 14.32 6.41
CA LEU A 26 -3.26 15.58 6.28
C LEU A 26 -3.60 16.26 4.95
N GLU A 27 -3.60 15.48 3.87
CA GLU A 27 -3.82 15.98 2.51
C GLU A 27 -4.54 14.91 1.68
N LYS A 28 -5.50 15.35 0.87
CA LYS A 28 -6.22 14.50 -0.07
C LYS A 28 -5.52 14.57 -1.43
N GLU A 29 -5.27 13.42 -2.05
CA GLU A 29 -4.56 13.28 -3.33
C GLU A 29 -3.17 13.96 -3.36
N PRO A 30 -2.23 13.55 -2.48
CA PRO A 30 -0.90 14.13 -2.46
C PRO A 30 -0.14 13.83 -3.75
N LYS A 31 0.62 14.80 -4.27
CA LYS A 31 1.44 14.60 -5.49
C LYS A 31 2.61 13.63 -5.30
N PHE A 32 3.15 13.53 -4.08
CA PHE A 32 4.24 12.61 -3.74
C PHE A 32 4.21 12.27 -2.25
N LEU A 33 4.73 11.10 -1.88
CA LEU A 33 5.01 10.72 -0.50
C LEU A 33 6.52 10.70 -0.26
N LYS A 34 6.98 11.21 0.88
CA LYS A 34 8.38 11.17 1.30
C LYS A 34 8.62 10.02 2.30
N ASN A 35 9.89 9.69 2.51
CA ASN A 35 10.26 8.72 3.54
C ASN A 35 9.78 9.21 4.92
N GLY A 36 9.02 8.36 5.62
CA GLY A 36 8.41 8.67 6.91
C GLY A 36 6.92 9.06 6.84
N ASP A 37 6.41 9.36 5.65
CA ASP A 37 4.99 9.62 5.45
C ASP A 37 4.18 8.31 5.47
N ALA A 38 2.94 8.40 5.94
CA ALA A 38 1.94 7.35 5.78
C ALA A 38 0.83 7.84 4.83
N GLY A 39 0.09 6.92 4.22
CA GLY A 39 -0.99 7.28 3.31
C GLY A 39 -1.75 6.08 2.79
N MET A 40 -2.92 6.34 2.22
CA MET A 40 -3.68 5.36 1.46
C MET A 40 -3.30 5.42 -0.01
N VAL A 41 -3.09 4.25 -0.60
CA VAL A 41 -2.60 4.09 -1.96
C VAL A 41 -3.40 3.01 -2.64
N LYS A 42 -3.85 3.27 -3.87
CA LYS A 42 -4.48 2.29 -4.74
C LYS A 42 -3.41 1.63 -5.60
N MET A 43 -3.29 0.31 -5.48
CA MET A 43 -2.31 -0.50 -6.20
C MET A 43 -3.02 -1.47 -7.13
N ILE A 44 -2.46 -1.68 -8.31
CA ILE A 44 -2.97 -2.63 -9.31
C ILE A 44 -1.90 -3.69 -9.56
N PRO A 45 -2.17 -4.98 -9.27
CA PRO A 45 -1.22 -6.04 -9.56
C PRO A 45 -1.16 -6.35 -11.06
N THR A 46 0.04 -6.67 -11.55
CA THR A 46 0.26 -7.00 -12.97
C THR A 46 -0.16 -8.42 -13.33
N LYS A 47 -0.26 -9.31 -12.33
CA LYS A 47 -0.73 -10.69 -12.47
C LYS A 47 -1.78 -10.96 -11.39
N PRO A 48 -2.74 -11.87 -11.62
CA PRO A 48 -3.68 -12.28 -10.59
C PRO A 48 -2.95 -12.72 -9.32
N MET A 49 -3.32 -12.14 -8.19
CA MET A 49 -2.76 -12.44 -6.87
C MET A 49 -3.87 -12.51 -5.85
N VAL A 50 -3.71 -13.37 -4.85
CA VAL A 50 -4.65 -13.49 -3.74
C VAL A 50 -4.24 -12.51 -2.64
N VAL A 51 -5.18 -11.65 -2.24
CA VAL A 51 -5.06 -10.71 -1.12
C VAL A 51 -6.38 -10.67 -0.39
N GLU A 52 -6.33 -10.55 0.94
CA GLU A 52 -7.52 -10.50 1.78
C GLU A 52 -7.53 -9.22 2.61
N THR A 53 -8.69 -8.88 3.18
CA THR A 53 -8.77 -7.76 4.11
C THR A 53 -7.97 -8.09 5.38
N PHE A 54 -7.26 -7.10 5.93
CA PHE A 54 -6.45 -7.31 7.13
C PHE A 54 -7.29 -7.74 8.34
N SER A 55 -8.55 -7.29 8.41
CA SER A 55 -9.49 -7.65 9.47
C SER A 55 -9.95 -9.11 9.40
N GLU A 56 -10.12 -9.67 8.20
CA GLU A 56 -10.60 -11.05 8.02
C GLU A 56 -9.45 -12.04 8.09
N TYR A 57 -8.34 -11.76 7.41
CA TYR A 57 -7.18 -12.65 7.41
C TYR A 57 -5.86 -11.85 7.44
N PRO A 58 -5.38 -11.51 8.66
CA PRO A 58 -4.16 -10.72 8.86
C PRO A 58 -2.91 -11.20 8.08
N PRO A 59 -2.67 -12.52 7.91
CA PRO A 59 -1.50 -13.01 7.18
C PRO A 59 -1.45 -12.69 5.68
N LEU A 60 -2.60 -12.48 5.03
CA LEU A 60 -2.68 -12.10 3.60
C LEU A 60 -2.96 -10.61 3.39
N GLY A 61 -3.45 -9.90 4.41
CA GLY A 61 -3.66 -8.45 4.36
C GLY A 61 -2.39 -7.60 4.56
N ARG A 62 -1.27 -8.21 5.01
CA ARG A 62 0.03 -7.53 5.14
C ARG A 62 0.94 -7.87 3.97
N PHE A 63 1.48 -6.83 3.34
CA PHE A 63 2.42 -6.97 2.23
C PHE A 63 3.53 -5.93 2.33
N ALA A 64 4.66 -6.25 1.70
CA ALA A 64 5.77 -5.34 1.53
C ALA A 64 5.94 -5.04 0.04
N VAL A 65 6.12 -3.76 -0.30
CA VAL A 65 6.54 -3.35 -1.64
C VAL A 65 8.05 -3.22 -1.62
N ARG A 66 8.72 -3.88 -2.56
CA ARG A 66 10.16 -3.81 -2.74
C ARG A 66 10.44 -3.30 -4.15
N ASP A 67 11.39 -2.39 -4.26
CA ASP A 67 11.88 -1.94 -5.56
C ASP A 67 13.07 -2.81 -5.98
N MET A 68 13.17 -3.12 -7.28
CA MET A 68 14.34 -3.80 -7.84
C MET A 68 15.36 -2.73 -8.19
N ARG A 69 16.31 -2.52 -7.30
CA ARG A 69 17.43 -1.62 -7.55
C ARG A 69 18.39 -2.20 -8.58
#